data_AF-A0A972V1E7-F1
#
_entry.id   AF-A0A972V1E7-F1
#
_cell.length_a   1.000
_cell.length_b   1.000
_cell.length_c   1.000
_cell.angle_alpha   90.00
_cell.angle_beta   90.00
_cell.angle_gamma   90.00
#
_symmetry.space_group_name_H-M   'P 1'
#
loop_
_entity.id
_entity.type
_entity.pdbx_description
1 polymer ?
#
loop_
_entity_poly.entity_id
_entity_poly.type
_entity_poly.pdbx_seq_one_letter_code
_entity_poly.pdbx_strand_id
1 'polypeptide(L)'
;IAMGRSKKEKFAYFLYSFAVWDIFYYVFLKLFLNWPESFFTWDILFLIPVTWVGPVIAPVINSLFMILLATTIIYFTDKNAKAKISKIEWILLIFGSLIIIYSYTEEYLNFMLNYFSFKELFIYPDQIEIIKYSTIFIPYNFNWLIFGAGQLMIFAAIILFYFRMNKIKKTLG
;
A
#
# COMPACT_ATOMS: atom_id res chain seq x y z
N ILE A 1 23.95 -2.06 6.79
CA ILE A 1 22.78 -2.98 6.81
C ILE A 1 23.24 -4.29 7.47
N ALA A 2 22.79 -4.57 8.69
CA ALA A 2 23.34 -5.60 9.56
C ALA A 2 23.30 -7.03 8.97
N MET A 3 24.46 -7.70 8.94
CA MET A 3 24.63 -9.12 8.61
C MET A 3 24.09 -9.98 9.77
N GLY A 4 23.20 -10.93 9.48
CA GLY A 4 22.66 -11.89 10.47
C GLY A 4 21.12 -12.05 10.46
N ARG A 5 20.38 -11.10 9.86
CA ARG A 5 18.91 -11.10 9.86
C ARG A 5 18.30 -11.98 8.76
N SER A 6 17.20 -12.66 9.07
CA SER A 6 16.47 -13.49 8.09
C SER A 6 15.91 -12.63 6.95
N LYS A 7 15.71 -13.19 5.74
CA LYS A 7 15.13 -12.45 4.59
C LYS A 7 13.80 -11.76 4.94
N LYS A 8 13.00 -12.37 5.81
CA LYS A 8 11.69 -11.85 6.26
C LYS A 8 11.83 -10.65 7.17
N GLU A 9 12.81 -10.68 8.06
CA GLU A 9 13.10 -9.57 8.96
C GLU A 9 13.62 -8.36 8.16
N LYS A 10 14.53 -8.58 7.20
CA LYS A 10 14.97 -7.54 6.26
C LYS A 10 13.79 -6.91 5.51
N PHE A 11 12.83 -7.73 5.08
CA PHE A 11 11.60 -7.24 4.44
C PHE A 11 10.75 -6.39 5.39
N ALA A 12 10.59 -6.79 6.65
CA ALA A 12 9.85 -5.98 7.64
C ALA A 12 10.53 -4.62 7.89
N TYR A 13 11.85 -4.58 8.02
CA TYR A 13 12.58 -3.31 8.16
C TYR A 13 12.49 -2.45 6.90
N PHE A 14 12.55 -3.04 5.71
CA PHE A 14 12.31 -2.31 4.46
C PHE A 14 10.91 -1.68 4.45
N LEU A 15 9.88 -2.48 4.78
CA LEU A 15 8.49 -2.03 4.80
C LEU A 15 8.29 -0.88 5.80
N TYR A 16 8.87 -1.00 7.00
CA TYR A 16 8.84 0.04 8.02
C TYR A 16 9.51 1.34 7.52
N SER A 17 10.73 1.24 6.99
CA SER A 17 11.46 2.41 6.50
C SER A 17 10.75 3.08 5.33
N PHE A 18 10.18 2.30 4.41
CA PHE A 18 9.39 2.81 3.28
C PHE A 18 8.17 3.58 3.76
N ALA A 19 7.39 2.99 4.68
CA ALA A 19 6.18 3.62 5.21
C ALA A 19 6.47 4.89 6.05
N VAL A 20 7.55 4.89 6.83
CA VAL A 20 7.98 6.09 7.55
C VAL A 20 8.41 7.17 6.57
N TRP A 21 9.21 6.83 5.56
CA TRP A 21 9.62 7.78 4.53
C TRP A 21 8.43 8.40 3.81
N ASP A 22 7.42 7.59 3.46
CA ASP A 22 6.20 8.01 2.78
C ASP A 22 5.38 9.03 3.60
N ILE A 23 5.27 8.85 4.92
CA ILE A 23 4.61 9.85 5.80
C ILE A 23 5.44 11.14 5.86
N PHE A 24 6.76 11.02 6.00
CA PHE A 24 7.64 12.19 6.09
C PHE A 24 7.74 12.96 4.77
N TYR A 25 7.53 12.30 3.63
CA TYR A 25 7.38 12.96 2.34
C TYR A 25 6.28 14.02 2.39
N TYR A 26 5.08 13.66 2.84
CA TYR A 26 3.98 14.64 2.99
C TYR A 26 4.24 15.69 4.07
N VAL A 27 4.92 15.35 5.16
CA VAL A 27 5.31 16.33 6.19
C VAL A 27 6.25 17.39 5.60
N PHE A 28 7.27 16.97 4.84
CA PHE A 28 8.20 17.92 4.24
C PHE A 28 7.54 18.75 3.14
N LEU A 29 6.67 18.16 2.31
CA LEU A 29 5.87 18.94 1.35
C LEU A 29 5.04 20.01 2.07
N LYS A 30 4.44 19.67 3.21
CA LYS A 30 3.64 20.63 3.97
C LYS A 30 4.49 21.75 4.55
N LEU A 31 5.70 21.44 5.02
CA LEU A 31 6.62 22.42 5.59
C LEU A 31 7.22 23.36 4.53
N PHE A 32 7.60 22.84 3.37
CA PHE A 32 8.32 23.63 2.36
C PHE A 32 7.42 24.26 1.31
N LEU A 33 6.31 23.61 0.96
CA LEU A 33 5.42 24.02 -0.14
C LEU A 33 4.00 24.36 0.32
N ASN A 34 3.71 24.23 1.62
CA ASN A 34 2.36 24.32 2.18
C ASN A 34 1.32 23.37 1.54
N TRP A 35 1.80 22.31 0.87
CA TRP A 35 0.98 21.29 0.22
C TRP A 35 1.09 19.95 0.99
N PRO A 36 0.02 19.18 1.18
CA PRO A 36 -1.32 19.42 0.67
C PRO A 36 -2.09 20.48 1.48
N GLU A 37 -3.08 21.10 0.86
CA GLU A 37 -3.99 22.03 1.54
C GLU A 37 -4.82 21.31 2.61
N SER A 38 -5.23 20.07 2.32
CA SER A 38 -5.97 19.20 3.23
C SER A 38 -5.57 17.73 3.06
N PHE A 39 -5.92 16.88 4.02
CA PHE A 39 -5.73 15.43 3.90
C PHE A 39 -6.54 14.79 2.75
N PHE A 40 -7.54 15.47 2.22
CA PHE A 40 -8.37 15.02 1.10
C PHE A 40 -7.92 15.59 -0.25
N THR A 41 -6.84 16.37 -0.28
CA THR A 41 -6.23 16.82 -1.53
C THR A 41 -5.74 15.60 -2.32
N TRP A 42 -6.05 15.58 -3.62
CA TRP A 42 -5.62 14.52 -4.53
C TRP A 42 -4.11 14.55 -4.79
N ASP A 43 -3.54 13.37 -4.92
CA ASP A 43 -2.14 13.15 -5.26
C ASP A 43 -2.00 12.06 -6.33
N ILE A 44 -0.89 12.13 -7.07
CA ILE A 44 -0.45 11.09 -8.01
C ILE A 44 0.59 10.25 -7.29
N LEU A 45 0.19 9.06 -6.88
CA LEU A 45 1.01 8.20 -6.01
C LEU A 45 2.11 7.48 -6.81
N PHE A 46 1.73 6.91 -7.96
CA PHE A 46 2.62 6.15 -8.84
C PHE A 46 2.14 6.24 -10.29
N LEU A 47 3.06 5.98 -11.22
CA LEU A 47 2.80 5.93 -12.67
C LEU A 47 2.97 4.52 -13.25
N ILE A 48 2.93 3.46 -12.43
CA ILE A 48 3.34 2.11 -12.83
C ILE A 48 2.23 1.09 -12.54
N PRO A 49 1.82 0.24 -13.51
CA PRO A 49 1.95 0.41 -14.95
C PRO A 49 0.99 1.47 -15.52
N VAL A 50 0.03 1.92 -14.70
CA VAL A 50 -0.95 2.97 -14.98
C VAL A 50 -0.88 4.03 -13.88
N THR A 51 -1.58 5.15 -14.03
CA THR A 51 -1.62 6.22 -13.02
C THR A 51 -2.40 5.78 -11.79
N TRP A 52 -1.78 5.91 -10.62
CA TRP A 52 -2.40 5.66 -9.31
C TRP A 52 -2.70 7.01 -8.70
N VAL A 53 -3.97 7.25 -8.40
CA VAL A 53 -4.44 8.52 -7.84
C VAL A 53 -5.23 8.26 -6.57
N GLY A 54 -5.09 9.17 -5.62
CA GLY A 54 -5.86 9.10 -4.38
C GLY A 54 -5.68 10.36 -3.53
N PRO A 55 -6.58 10.60 -2.58
CA PRO A 55 -6.40 11.63 -1.57
C PRO A 55 -5.22 11.28 -0.66
N VAL A 56 -4.42 12.27 -0.23
CA VAL A 56 -3.20 12.08 0.58
C VAL A 56 -3.42 11.22 1.83
N ILE A 57 -4.60 11.24 2.44
CA ILE A 57 -4.89 10.40 3.61
C ILE A 57 -4.85 8.89 3.30
N ALA A 58 -5.14 8.47 2.06
CA ALA A 58 -5.15 7.07 1.67
C ALA A 58 -3.75 6.40 1.75
N PRO A 59 -2.69 6.93 1.11
CA PRO A 59 -1.34 6.39 1.27
C PRO A 59 -0.83 6.53 2.72
N VAL A 60 -1.19 7.60 3.44
CA VAL A 60 -0.86 7.74 4.87
C VAL A 60 -1.48 6.61 5.71
N ILE A 61 -2.75 6.29 5.51
CA ILE A 61 -3.40 5.14 6.16
C ILE A 61 -2.66 3.85 5.80
N ASN A 62 -2.34 3.64 4.52
CA ASN A 62 -1.60 2.47 4.09
C ASN A 62 -0.23 2.35 4.78
N SER A 63 0.47 3.46 4.93
CA SER A 63 1.75 3.56 5.64
C SER A 63 1.62 3.24 7.13
N LEU A 64 0.55 3.67 7.80
CA LEU A 64 0.27 3.27 9.19
C LEU A 64 0.07 1.75 9.32
N PHE A 65 -0.65 1.13 8.40
CA PHE A 65 -0.84 -0.33 8.37
C PHE A 65 0.45 -1.09 8.07
N MET A 66 1.28 -0.58 7.17
CA MET A 66 2.61 -1.11 6.88
C MET A 66 3.52 -1.06 8.12
N ILE A 67 3.51 0.06 8.86
CA ILE A 67 4.23 0.22 10.13
C ILE A 67 3.71 -0.79 11.16
N LEU A 68 2.39 -0.91 11.31
CA LEU A 68 1.79 -1.87 12.24
C LEU A 68 2.18 -3.32 11.93
N LEU A 69 2.12 -3.71 10.66
CA LEU A 69 2.55 -5.04 10.21
C LEU A 69 4.03 -5.28 10.50
N ALA A 70 4.89 -4.33 10.10
CA ALA A 70 6.34 -4.46 10.25
C ALA A 70 6.75 -4.55 11.72
N THR A 71 6.22 -3.67 12.59
CA THR A 71 6.50 -3.68 14.02
C THR A 71 6.03 -4.98 14.68
N THR A 72 4.86 -5.51 14.28
CA THR A 72 4.36 -6.79 14.76
C THR A 72 5.28 -7.95 14.35
N ILE A 73 5.77 -7.98 13.10
CA ILE A 73 6.72 -9.00 12.63
C ILE A 73 8.03 -8.92 13.40
N ILE A 74 8.60 -7.73 13.58
CA ILE A 74 9.87 -7.52 14.28
C ILE A 74 9.74 -7.96 15.74
N TYR A 75 8.67 -7.53 16.43
CA TYR A 75 8.40 -7.89 17.83
C TYR A 75 8.41 -9.41 18.06
N PHE A 76 7.76 -10.19 17.18
CA PHE A 76 7.73 -11.64 17.33
C PHE A 76 8.99 -12.33 16.83
N THR A 77 9.72 -11.74 15.89
CA THR A 77 10.98 -12.30 15.38
C THR A 77 12.09 -12.19 16.43
N ASP A 78 12.18 -11.05 17.12
CA ASP A 78 13.15 -10.83 18.20
C ASP A 78 12.89 -11.75 19.42
N LYS A 79 11.62 -12.08 19.67
CA LYS A 79 11.22 -12.94 20.81
C LYS A 79 11.11 -14.42 20.46
N ASN A 80 11.00 -14.78 19.19
CA ASN A 80 10.78 -16.16 18.76
C ASN A 80 11.38 -16.41 17.36
N ALA A 81 12.47 -17.17 17.31
CA ALA A 81 13.18 -17.53 16.08
C ALA A 81 12.31 -18.29 15.04
N LYS A 82 11.09 -18.74 15.42
CA LYS A 82 10.14 -19.41 14.52
C LYS A 82 9.01 -18.50 14.01
N ALA A 83 9.06 -17.19 14.23
CA ALA A 83 8.06 -16.27 13.71
C ALA A 83 7.94 -16.35 12.18
N LYS A 84 6.81 -16.86 11.70
CA LYS A 84 6.52 -17.02 10.27
C LYS A 84 5.08 -16.64 10.01
N ILE A 85 4.86 -15.82 8.98
CA ILE A 85 3.55 -15.54 8.41
C ILE A 85 2.98 -16.83 7.82
N SER A 86 1.74 -17.16 8.16
CA SER A 86 1.03 -18.35 7.68
C SER A 86 0.51 -18.16 6.25
N LYS A 87 0.09 -19.25 5.60
CA LYS A 87 -0.48 -19.17 4.24
C LYS A 87 -1.74 -18.29 4.19
N ILE A 88 -2.61 -18.38 5.19
CA ILE A 88 -3.85 -17.59 5.26
C ILE A 88 -3.54 -16.10 5.40
N GLU A 89 -2.60 -15.74 6.28
CA GLU A 89 -2.17 -14.36 6.45
C GLU A 89 -1.53 -13.81 5.17
N TRP A 90 -0.71 -14.61 4.47
CA TRP A 90 -0.17 -14.21 3.16
C TRP A 90 -1.27 -13.97 2.13
N ILE A 91 -2.27 -14.83 2.05
CA ILE A 91 -3.41 -14.66 1.14
C ILE A 91 -4.13 -13.35 1.46
N LEU A 92 -4.45 -13.10 2.74
CA LEU A 92 -5.11 -11.87 3.16
C LEU A 92 -4.28 -10.61 2.84
N LEU A 93 -2.96 -10.66 3.08
CA LEU A 93 -2.05 -9.55 2.77
C LEU A 93 -1.99 -9.29 1.27
N ILE A 94 -1.86 -10.33 0.44
CA ILE A 94 -1.77 -10.20 -1.02
C ILE A 94 -3.09 -9.68 -1.60
N PHE A 95 -4.22 -10.33 -1.28
CA PHE A 95 -5.51 -9.91 -1.80
C PHE A 95 -5.93 -8.54 -1.28
N GLY A 96 -5.70 -8.23 0.00
CA GLY A 96 -5.94 -6.89 0.54
C GLY A 96 -5.13 -5.82 -0.18
N SER A 97 -3.85 -6.10 -0.48
CA SER A 97 -2.99 -5.18 -1.23
C SER A 97 -3.48 -4.99 -2.67
N LEU A 98 -3.92 -6.06 -3.35
CA LEU A 98 -4.46 -5.97 -4.71
C LEU A 98 -5.76 -5.14 -4.76
N ILE A 99 -6.63 -5.26 -3.76
CA ILE A 99 -7.85 -4.46 -3.64
C ILE A 99 -7.51 -2.98 -3.41
N ILE A 100 -6.53 -2.68 -2.56
CA ILE A 100 -6.05 -1.31 -2.35
C ILE A 100 -5.46 -0.73 -3.65
N ILE A 101 -4.63 -1.49 -4.36
CA ILE A 101 -4.08 -1.07 -5.65
C ILE A 101 -5.20 -0.81 -6.67
N TYR A 102 -6.20 -1.67 -6.72
CA TYR A 102 -7.37 -1.46 -7.56
C TYR A 102 -8.07 -0.14 -7.19
N SER A 103 -8.27 0.17 -5.90
CA SER A 103 -8.90 1.44 -5.50
C SER A 103 -8.14 2.69 -5.96
N TYR A 104 -6.81 2.64 -6.07
CA TYR A 104 -6.01 3.76 -6.59
C TYR A 104 -6.04 3.89 -8.11
N THR A 105 -6.35 2.81 -8.82
CA THR A 105 -6.28 2.75 -10.29
C THR A 105 -7.65 2.80 -10.95
N GLU A 106 -8.71 2.46 -10.23
CA GLU A 106 -10.07 2.33 -10.73
C GLU A 106 -10.52 3.56 -11.51
N GLU A 107 -10.37 4.75 -10.92
CA GLU A 107 -10.88 5.98 -11.54
C GLU A 107 -10.14 6.32 -12.85
N TYR A 108 -8.82 6.20 -12.85
CA TYR A 108 -8.00 6.40 -14.05
C TYR A 108 -8.36 5.36 -15.13
N LEU A 109 -8.49 4.08 -14.74
CA LEU A 109 -8.85 3.02 -15.67
C LEU A 109 -10.23 3.24 -16.27
N ASN A 110 -11.23 3.57 -15.45
CA ASN A 110 -12.60 3.87 -15.92
C ASN A 110 -12.61 5.03 -16.92
N PHE A 111 -11.83 6.07 -16.67
CA PHE A 111 -11.68 7.19 -17.61
C PHE A 111 -11.05 6.73 -18.94
N MET A 112 -9.90 6.06 -18.88
CA MET A 112 -9.15 5.66 -20.07
C MET A 112 -9.89 4.60 -20.91
N LEU A 113 -10.65 3.72 -20.25
CA LEU A 113 -11.43 2.67 -20.92
C LEU A 113 -12.63 3.20 -21.71
N ASN A 114 -13.01 4.47 -21.55
CA ASN A 114 -13.98 5.12 -22.43
C ASN A 114 -13.41 5.45 -23.82
N TYR A 115 -12.07 5.52 -23.94
CA TYR A 115 -11.37 5.93 -25.16
C TYR A 115 -10.53 4.81 -25.78
N PHE A 116 -9.96 3.92 -24.94
CA PHE A 116 -9.04 2.88 -25.35
C PHE A 116 -9.46 1.53 -24.79
N SER A 117 -9.09 0.46 -25.49
CA SER A 117 -9.21 -0.89 -24.95
C SER A 117 -8.14 -1.15 -23.88
N PHE A 118 -8.44 -2.08 -22.98
CA PHE A 118 -7.46 -2.52 -21.97
C PHE A 118 -6.16 -3.01 -22.61
N LYS A 119 -6.22 -3.63 -23.80
CA LYS A 119 -5.03 -4.11 -24.51
C LYS A 119 -4.13 -2.96 -24.98
N GLU A 120 -4.72 -1.87 -25.50
CA GLU A 120 -3.98 -0.71 -25.97
C GLU A 120 -3.25 0.00 -24.83
N LEU A 121 -3.92 0.16 -23.68
CA LEU A 121 -3.33 0.80 -22.50
C LEU A 121 -2.08 0.08 -21.97
N PHE A 122 -2.05 -1.26 -22.06
CA PHE A 122 -0.94 -2.05 -21.52
C PHE A 122 0.16 -2.36 -22.54
N ILE A 123 -0.19 -2.49 -23.83
CA ILE A 123 0.78 -2.89 -24.87
C ILE A 123 1.39 -1.67 -25.56
N TYR A 124 0.64 -0.57 -25.69
CA TYR A 124 1.07 0.62 -26.42
C TYR A 124 0.94 1.91 -25.59
N PRO A 125 1.46 1.96 -24.35
CA PRO A 125 1.27 3.11 -23.46
C PRO A 125 1.87 4.42 -24.00
N ASP A 126 2.87 4.33 -24.87
CA ASP A 126 3.60 5.49 -25.43
C ASP A 126 2.91 6.11 -26.66
N GLN A 127 1.70 5.68 -27.01
CA GLN A 127 0.95 6.32 -28.08
C GLN A 127 0.58 7.77 -27.71
N ILE A 128 0.74 8.66 -28.68
CA ILE A 128 0.47 10.10 -28.53
C ILE A 128 -0.94 10.35 -27.99
N GLU A 129 -1.93 9.57 -28.43
CA GLU A 129 -3.30 9.70 -27.97
C GLU A 129 -3.45 9.32 -26.49
N ILE A 130 -2.84 8.22 -26.03
CA ILE A 130 -2.88 7.79 -24.63
C ILE A 130 -2.23 8.84 -23.72
N ILE A 131 -1.09 9.40 -24.13
CA ILE A 131 -0.42 10.48 -23.40
C ILE A 131 -1.31 11.74 -23.36
N LYS A 132 -1.95 12.08 -24.48
CA LYS A 132 -2.85 13.24 -24.53
C LYS A 132 -4.01 13.08 -23.55
N TYR A 133 -4.67 11.92 -23.52
CA TYR A 133 -5.78 11.67 -22.60
C TYR A 133 -5.33 11.57 -21.14
N SER A 134 -4.13 11.04 -20.86
CA SER A 134 -3.62 10.99 -19.48
C SER A 134 -3.34 12.38 -18.89
N THR A 135 -2.97 13.36 -19.71
CA THR A 135 -2.70 14.74 -19.26
C THR A 135 -3.95 15.56 -18.94
N ILE A 136 -5.10 15.19 -19.51
CA ILE A 136 -6.39 15.87 -19.28
C ILE A 136 -7.23 15.18 -18.21
N PHE A 137 -6.79 14.03 -17.70
CA PHE A 137 -7.48 13.31 -16.65
C PHE A 137 -7.46 14.11 -15.35
N ILE A 138 -8.64 14.30 -14.76
CA ILE A 138 -8.81 14.93 -13.45
C ILE A 138 -9.65 13.97 -12.59
N PRO A 139 -9.09 13.43 -11.48
CA PRO A 139 -9.83 12.56 -10.58
C PRO A 139 -10.85 13.35 -9.76
N TYR A 140 -11.98 12.72 -9.45
CA TYR A 140 -13.10 13.32 -8.73
C TYR A 140 -13.60 12.44 -7.59
N ASN A 141 -13.65 11.12 -7.76
CA ASN A 141 -14.21 10.16 -6.80
C ASN A 141 -13.21 9.07 -6.41
N PHE A 142 -12.76 9.11 -5.15
CA PHE A 142 -11.99 8.00 -4.58
C PHE A 142 -12.93 6.95 -3.95
N ASN A 143 -12.78 5.69 -4.35
CA ASN A 143 -13.64 4.60 -3.90
C ASN A 143 -13.25 4.07 -2.50
N TRP A 144 -13.69 4.79 -1.48
CA TRP A 144 -13.42 4.48 -0.07
C TRP A 144 -13.89 3.10 0.37
N LEU A 145 -14.96 2.57 -0.23
CA LEU A 145 -15.49 1.24 0.12
C LEU A 145 -14.51 0.14 -0.30
N ILE A 146 -13.99 0.21 -1.52
CA ILE A 146 -13.00 -0.75 -2.02
C ILE A 146 -11.70 -0.60 -1.22
N PHE A 147 -11.22 0.63 -1.03
CA PHE A 147 -10.02 0.90 -0.23
C PHE A 147 -10.17 0.34 1.20
N GLY A 148 -11.30 0.62 1.85
CA GLY A 148 -11.61 0.15 3.20
C GLY A 148 -11.69 -1.37 3.28
N ALA A 149 -12.31 -2.04 2.31
CA ALA A 149 -12.35 -3.50 2.24
C ALA A 149 -10.94 -4.11 2.17
N GLY A 150 -10.08 -3.54 1.34
CA GLY A 150 -8.67 -3.94 1.26
C GLY A 150 -7.95 -3.74 2.60
N GLN A 151 -8.13 -2.58 3.26
CA GLN A 151 -7.52 -2.34 4.57
C GLN A 151 -8.04 -3.26 5.67
N LEU A 152 -9.32 -3.61 5.66
CA LEU A 152 -9.88 -4.59 6.59
C LEU A 152 -9.21 -5.97 6.43
N MET A 153 -8.90 -6.38 5.20
CA MET A 153 -8.18 -7.64 4.96
C MET A 153 -6.74 -7.59 5.49
N ILE A 154 -6.03 -6.48 5.27
CA ILE A 154 -4.69 -6.29 5.85
C ILE A 154 -4.77 -6.31 7.39
N PHE A 155 -5.76 -5.62 7.97
CA PHE A 155 -5.96 -5.61 9.41
C PHE A 155 -6.21 -7.02 9.96
N ALA A 156 -7.11 -7.77 9.32
CA ALA A 156 -7.42 -9.13 9.70
C ALA A 156 -6.17 -10.03 9.66
N ALA A 157 -5.32 -9.87 8.64
CA ALA A 157 -4.06 -10.61 8.56
C ALA A 157 -3.12 -10.30 9.74
N ILE A 158 -2.97 -9.01 10.09
CA ILE A 158 -2.14 -8.57 11.23
C ILE A 158 -2.69 -9.15 12.54
N ILE A 159 -3.99 -9.06 12.75
CA ILE A 159 -4.66 -9.54 13.97
C ILE A 159 -4.53 -11.07 14.10
N LEU A 160 -4.78 -11.82 13.02
CA LEU A 160 -4.61 -13.27 13.00
C LEU A 160 -3.15 -13.67 13.28
N PHE A 161 -2.19 -12.98 12.67
CA PHE A 161 -0.77 -13.18 12.95
C PHE A 161 -0.43 -12.93 14.41
N TYR A 162 -0.87 -11.78 14.96
CA TYR A 162 -0.61 -11.39 16.35
C TYR A 162 -1.15 -12.43 17.35
N PHE A 163 -2.41 -12.85 17.21
CA PHE A 163 -3.00 -13.83 18.12
C PHE A 163 -2.37 -15.21 17.99
N ARG A 164 -2.09 -15.66 16.76
CA ARG A 164 -1.42 -16.95 16.53
C ARG A 164 -0.02 -16.97 17.14
N MET A 165 0.75 -15.90 16.95
CA MET A 165 2.10 -15.81 17.49
C MET A 165 2.11 -15.68 19.02
N ASN A 166 1.16 -14.95 19.60
CA ASN A 166 0.99 -14.90 21.05
C ASN A 166 0.63 -16.27 21.65
N LYS A 167 -0.22 -17.05 20.99
CA LYS A 167 -0.53 -18.42 21.43
C LYS A 167 0.72 -19.30 21.42
N ILE A 168 1.52 -19.25 20.36
CA ILE A 168 2.78 -20.01 20.25
C ILE A 168 3.77 -19.59 21.34
N LYS A 169 3.89 -18.27 21.62
CA LYS A 169 4.77 -17.75 22.68
C LYS A 169 4.39 -18.32 24.06
N LYS A 170 3.09 -18.37 24.38
CA LYS A 170 2.58 -18.93 25.65
C LYS A 170 2.79 -20.44 25.80
N THR A 171 2.99 -21.20 24.71
CA THR A 171 3.24 -22.65 24.76
C THR A 171 4.73 -22.99 24.94
N LEU A 172 5.63 -22.01 24.73
CA LEU A 172 7.09 -22.21 24.77
C LEU A 172 7.76 -21.69 26.05
N GLY A 173 7.04 -20.92 26.88
CA GLY A 173 7.51 -20.41 28.17
C GLY A 173 6.64 -20.96 29.29
#